data_AF-Q05YB7-F1
#
_entry.id   AF-Q05YB7-F1
#
_cell.length_a   1.000
_cell.length_b   1.000
_cell.length_c   1.000
_cell.angle_alpha   90.00
_cell.angle_beta   90.00
_cell.angle_gamma   90.00
#
_symmetry.space_group_name_H-M   'P 1'
#
loop_
_entity.id
_entity.type
_entity.pdbx_description
1 polymer ?
#
loop_
_entity_poly.entity_id
_entity_poly.type
_entity_poly.pdbx_seq_one_letter_code
_entity_poly.pdbx_strand_id
1 'polypeptide(L)' 'MSMTLQLLVARGTARVLINGTASPDYGEVITLRKFLMQAGEHDLASGLLTLAKTMHPTTKELLDFGPAA' A
#
# COMPACT_ATOMS: atom_id res chain seq x y z
N MET A 1 15.14 0.56 15.83
CA MET A 1 13.70 0.23 15.94
C MET A 1 13.54 -1.20 15.43
N SER A 2 12.96 -2.10 16.23
CA SER A 2 12.80 -3.50 15.81
C SER A 2 11.82 -3.58 14.63
N MET A 3 12.22 -4.27 13.56
CA MET A 3 11.46 -4.47 12.31
C MET A 3 10.02 -4.95 12.54
N THR A 4 9.77 -5.58 13.69
CA THR A 4 8.46 -6.04 14.16
C THR A 4 7.43 -4.92 14.37
N LEU A 5 7.83 -3.77 14.91
CA LEU A 5 6.91 -2.64 15.15
C LEU A 5 6.49 -1.97 13.83
N GLN A 6 7.44 -1.80 12.91
CA GLN A 6 7.16 -1.23 11.59
C GLN A 6 6.22 -2.13 10.79
N LEU A 7 6.39 -3.45 10.88
CA LEU A 7 5.48 -4.40 10.25
C LEU A 7 4.06 -4.33 10.83
N LEU A 8 3.96 -4.22 12.16
CA LEU A 8 2.67 -4.13 12.84
C LEU A 8 1.90 -2.87 12.41
N VAL A 9 2.60 -1.72 12.35
CA VAL A 9 2.04 -0.46 11.86
C VAL A 9 1.63 -0.60 10.39
N ALA A 10 2.50 -1.14 9.53
CA ALA A 10 2.20 -1.32 8.11
C ALA A 10 0.97 -2.21 7.87
N ARG A 11 0.82 -3.31 8.63
CA ARG A 11 -0.37 -4.17 8.60
C ARG A 11 -1.62 -3.43 9.05
N GLY A 12 -1.53 -2.67 10.13
CA GLY A 12 -2.63 -1.86 10.66
C GLY A 12 -3.09 -0.84 9.62
N THR A 13 -2.16 -0.07 9.06
CA THR A 13 -2.42 0.90 8.00
C THR A 13 -3.06 0.21 6.80
N ALA A 14 -2.50 -0.90 6.30
CA ALA A 14 -3.05 -1.59 5.14
C ALA A 14 -4.51 -2.01 5.33
N ARG A 15 -4.86 -2.52 6.51
CA ARG A 15 -6.26 -2.86 6.85
C ARG A 15 -7.18 -1.65 6.87
N VAL A 16 -6.72 -0.54 7.46
CA VAL A 16 -7.48 0.73 7.51
C VAL A 16 -7.72 1.26 6.09
N LEU A 17 -6.73 1.19 5.22
CA LEU A 17 -6.85 1.61 3.82
C LEU A 17 -7.82 0.71 3.06
N ILE A 18 -7.65 -0.62 3.14
CA ILE A 18 -8.52 -1.60 2.47
C ILE A 18 -9.97 -1.47 2.92
N ASN A 19 -10.21 -1.21 4.20
CA ASN A 19 -11.56 -1.01 4.75
C ASN A 19 -12.17 0.36 4.37
N GLY A 20 -11.46 1.21 3.62
CA GLY A 20 -11.95 2.52 3.18
C GLY A 20 -12.10 3.54 4.32
N THR A 21 -11.49 3.28 5.47
CA THR A 21 -11.60 4.15 6.66
C THR A 21 -10.64 5.33 6.64
N ALA A 22 -9.70 5.35 5.69
CA ALA A 22 -8.82 6.47 5.43
C ALA A 22 -8.77 6.73 3.92
N SER A 23 -8.40 7.96 3.53
CA SER A 23 -8.21 8.38 2.15
C SER A 23 -6.71 8.50 1.86
N PRO A 24 -6.03 7.39 1.51
CA PRO A 24 -4.60 7.41 1.26
C PRO A 24 -4.28 8.04 -0.09
N ASP A 25 -3.08 8.59 -0.23
CA ASP A 25 -2.54 8.94 -1.55
C ASP A 25 -2.06 7.68 -2.28
N TYR A 26 -2.11 7.67 -3.61
CA TYR A 26 -1.65 6.52 -4.40
C TYR A 26 -0.20 6.13 -4.07
N GLY A 27 0.66 7.13 -3.84
CA GLY A 27 2.06 6.92 -3.45
C GLY A 27 2.21 6.19 -2.11
N GLU A 28 1.36 6.48 -1.13
CA GLU A 28 1.35 5.78 0.15
C GLU A 28 0.95 4.32 -0.03
N VAL A 29 -0.10 4.06 -0.82
CA VAL A 29 -0.59 2.70 -1.11
C VAL A 29 0.49 1.85 -1.78
N ILE A 30 1.18 2.39 -2.79
CA ILE A 30 2.23 1.67 -3.52
C ILE A 30 3.46 1.44 -2.64
N THR A 31 3.87 2.44 -1.85
CA THR A 31 5.03 2.32 -0.96
C THR A 31 4.77 1.28 0.12
N LEU A 32 3.57 1.31 0.71
CA LEU A 32 3.13 0.34 1.70
C LEU A 32 3.05 -1.08 1.12
N ARG A 33 2.53 -1.22 -0.11
CA ARG A 33 2.49 -2.50 -0.84
C ARG A 33 3.90 -3.06 -1.03
N LYS A 34 4.87 -2.25 -1.48
CA LYS A 34 6.27 -2.69 -1.67
C LYS A 34 6.90 -3.15 -0.37
N PHE A 35 6.66 -2.42 0.72
CA PHE A 35 7.14 -2.79 2.05
C PHE A 35 6.56 -4.14 2.52
N LEU A 36 5.26 -4.33 2.37
CA LEU A 36 4.58 -5.58 2.74
C LEU A 36 5.05 -6.76 1.89
N MET A 37 5.30 -6.57 0.60
CA MET A 37 5.89 -7.58 -0.27
C MET A 37 7.28 -8.03 0.21
N GLN A 38 8.13 -7.08 0.59
CA GLN A 38 9.47 -7.39 1.13
C GLN A 38 9.39 -8.14 2.46
N ALA A 39 8.33 -7.91 3.23
CA ALA A 39 8.09 -8.61 4.48
C ALA A 39 7.38 -9.97 4.33
N GLY A 40 6.96 -10.35 3.11
CA GLY A 40 6.22 -11.61 2.85
C GLY A 40 4.71 -11.52 3.08
N GLU A 41 4.17 -10.32 3.29
CA GLU A 41 2.74 -10.07 3.52
C GLU A 41 1.96 -9.96 2.20
N HIS A 42 1.92 -11.05 1.44
CA HIS A 42 1.34 -11.07 0.09
C HIS A 42 -0.16 -10.80 0.06
N ASP A 43 -0.91 -11.28 1.06
CA ASP A 43 -2.37 -11.09 1.12
C ASP A 43 -2.74 -9.61 1.24
N LEU A 44 -2.10 -8.90 2.17
CA LEU A 44 -2.31 -7.46 2.36
C LEU A 44 -1.79 -6.66 1.18
N ALA A 45 -0.65 -7.05 0.60
CA ALA A 45 -0.13 -6.42 -0.61
C ALA A 45 -1.08 -6.58 -1.82
N SER A 46 -1.81 -7.69 -1.91
CA SER A 46 -2.84 -7.90 -2.94
C SER A 46 -4.06 -7.00 -2.72
N GLY A 47 -4.50 -6.84 -1.47
CA GLY A 47 -5.60 -5.93 -1.11
C GLY A 47 -5.27 -4.49 -1.47
N LEU A 48 -4.04 -4.05 -1.17
CA LEU A 48 -3.55 -2.72 -1.55
C LEU A 48 -3.42 -2.55 -3.08
N LEU A 49 -3.07 -3.60 -3.82
CA LEU A 49 -3.06 -3.54 -5.28
C LEU A 49 -4.46 -3.31 -5.85
N THR A 50 -5.46 -4.00 -5.32
CA THR A 50 -6.86 -3.81 -5.72
C THR A 50 -7.32 -2.39 -5.42
N LEU A 51 -6.98 -1.87 -4.24
CA LEU A 51 -7.26 -0.49 -3.87
C LEU A 51 -6.55 0.49 -4.83
N ALA A 52 -5.25 0.33 -5.08
CA ALA A 52 -4.49 1.16 -6.01
C ALA A 52 -5.11 1.20 -7.42
N LYS A 53 -5.64 0.07 -7.90
CA LYS A 53 -6.35 0.00 -9.19
C LYS A 53 -7.65 0.80 -9.22
N THR A 54 -8.33 0.92 -8.08
CA THR A 54 -9.56 1.74 -7.95
C THR A 54 -9.28 3.24 -7.80
N MET A 55 -8.04 3.64 -7.45
CA MET A 55 -7.72 5.02 -7.13
C MET A 55 -7.49 5.94 -8.34
N HIS A 56 -7.58 5.43 -9.58
CA HIS A 56 -7.37 6.22 -10.82
C HIS A 56 -6.17 7.20 -10.71
N PRO A 57 -4.95 6.67 -10.47
CA PRO A 57 -3.78 7.52 -10.24
C PRO A 57 -3.50 8.43 -11.43
N THR A 58 -3.01 9.63 -11.13
CA THR A 58 -2.59 10.58 -12.15
C THR A 58 -1.30 10.11 -12.83
N THR A 59 -1.06 10.57 -14.06
CA THR A 59 0.16 10.26 -14.81
C THR A 59 1.43 10.61 -14.03
N LYS A 60 1.38 11.65 -13.18
CA LYS A 60 2.49 12.05 -12.32
C LYS A 60 2.78 10.99 -11.24
N GLU A 61 1.75 10.50 -10.57
CA GLU A 61 1.90 9.47 -9.54
C GLU A 61 2.35 8.12 -10.12
N LEU A 62 1.92 7.79 -11.34
CA LEU A 62 2.40 6.61 -12.06
C LEU A 62 3.89 6.71 -12.40
N LEU A 63 4.38 7.91 -12.74
CA LEU A 63 5.81 8.16 -12.99
C LEU A 63 6.63 8.11 -11.70
N ASP A 64 6.12 8.69 -10.61
CA ASP A 64 6.85 8.80 -9.34
C ASP A 64 6.89 7.47 -8.56
N PHE A 65 5.79 6.71 -8.53
CA PHE A 65 5.68 5.50 -7.70
C PHE A 65 5.68 4.19 -8.50
N GLY A 66 5.46 4.27 -9.80
CA GLY A 66 5.32 3.14 -10.71
C GLY A 66 3.88 2.66 -10.86
N PRO A 67 3.60 1.89 -11.94
CA PRO A 67 2.28 1.34 -12.16
C PRO A 67 1.93 0.27 -11.13
N ALA A 68 0.64 0.20 -10.79
CA ALA A 68 0.00 -0.93 -10.12
C ALA A 68 -0.12 -2.13 -11.08
N ALA A 69 1.00 -2.54 -11.68
CA ALA A 69 1.11 -3.71 -12.56
C ALA A 69 1.36 -4.98 -11.74
#